data_AF-B7CAA3-F1
#
_entry.id   AF-B7CAA3-F1
#
_cell.length_a   1.000
_cell.length_b   1.000
_cell.length_c   1.000
_cell.angle_alpha   90.00
_cell.angle_beta   90.00
_cell.angle_gamma   90.00
#
_symmetry.space_group_name_H-M   'P 1'
#
loop_
_entity.id
_entity.type
_entity.pdbx_description
1 polymer ?
#
loop_
_entity_poly.entity_id
_entity_poly.type
_entity_poly.pdbx_seq_one_letter_code
_entity_poly.pdbx_strand_id
1 'polypeptide(L)'
;MYYQPYNTFKDMNNINFNKPAVVRYNAKSNRKFTKGKLHKAYFIEYWEGERTSLHVRGNDGTITDFNHLEDFEIISDEGNLLNNYEATVQCITHQYDHLICGITFGEEYKAIGKDKNGLLLVMDDSYCCYFYPNMVFKIIDDPYGISEETSVYYNFRGGYNFD
;
A
#
# COMPACT_ATOMS: atom_id res chain seq x y z
N MET A 1 29.26 -14.72 13.36
CA MET A 1 28.09 -15.30 12.68
C MET A 1 27.77 -14.40 11.50
N TYR A 2 27.88 -14.92 10.28
CA TYR A 2 27.65 -14.15 9.06
C TYR A 2 26.15 -13.93 8.89
N TYR A 3 25.70 -12.67 8.94
CA TYR A 3 24.40 -12.28 8.41
C TYR A 3 24.50 -12.38 6.89
N GLN A 4 23.84 -13.37 6.28
CA GLN A 4 23.55 -13.30 4.86
C GLN A 4 22.38 -12.33 4.67
N PRO A 5 22.48 -11.29 3.82
CA PRO A 5 21.31 -10.52 3.44
C PRO A 5 20.39 -11.47 2.66
N TYR A 6 19.19 -11.70 3.19
CA TYR A 6 18.16 -12.46 2.50
C TYR A 6 17.92 -11.81 1.12
N ASN A 7 17.94 -12.62 0.07
CA ASN A 7 17.69 -12.26 -1.32
C ASN A 7 16.21 -11.87 -1.56
N THR A 8 15.63 -10.95 -0.81
CA THR A 8 14.24 -10.48 -1.00
C THR A 8 14.02 -9.81 -2.36
N PHE A 9 15.07 -9.21 -2.94
CA PHE A 9 15.03 -8.68 -4.31
C PHE A 9 14.75 -9.74 -5.39
N LYS A 10 15.03 -11.02 -5.14
CA LYS A 10 14.73 -12.09 -6.11
C LYS A 10 13.23 -12.40 -6.19
N ASP A 11 12.49 -12.18 -5.11
CA ASP A 11 11.06 -12.53 -5.05
C ASP A 11 10.16 -11.46 -5.72
N MET A 12 10.59 -10.20 -5.76
CA MET A 12 9.86 -9.14 -6.47
C MET A 12 9.83 -9.31 -7.99
N ASN A 13 10.84 -9.95 -8.59
CA ASN A 13 10.91 -10.15 -10.05
C ASN A 13 9.86 -11.14 -10.59
N ASN A 14 9.17 -11.89 -9.72
CA ASN A 14 8.13 -12.84 -10.09
C ASN A 14 6.72 -12.36 -9.76
N ILE A 15 6.54 -11.12 -9.27
CA ILE A 15 5.22 -10.60 -8.95
C ILE A 15 4.49 -10.22 -10.23
N ASN A 16 3.38 -10.93 -10.50
CA ASN A 16 2.48 -10.59 -11.59
C ASN A 16 1.45 -9.55 -11.14
N PHE A 17 1.84 -8.27 -11.17
CA PHE A 17 0.96 -7.15 -10.83
C PHE A 17 -0.33 -7.05 -11.68
N ASN A 18 -0.43 -7.79 -12.79
CA ASN A 18 -1.63 -7.83 -13.62
C ASN A 18 -2.72 -8.76 -13.08
N LYS A 19 -2.44 -9.55 -12.03
CA LYS A 19 -3.43 -10.44 -11.42
C LYS A 19 -3.83 -9.92 -10.02
N PRO A 20 -5.01 -9.30 -9.88
CA PRO A 20 -5.47 -8.84 -8.57
C PRO A 20 -5.69 -10.02 -7.62
N ALA A 21 -5.60 -9.76 -6.33
CA ALA A 21 -6.03 -10.68 -5.30
C ALA A 21 -7.55 -10.94 -5.43
N VAL A 22 -7.98 -12.11 -4.99
CA VAL A 22 -9.40 -12.48 -4.92
C VAL A 22 -9.76 -12.63 -3.46
N VAL A 23 -10.81 -11.91 -3.05
CA VAL A 23 -11.32 -11.91 -1.69
C VAL A 23 -12.81 -12.22 -1.68
N ARG A 24 -13.32 -12.83 -0.61
CA ARG A 24 -14.75 -13.06 -0.39
C ARG A 24 -15.25 -12.12 0.68
N TYR A 25 -16.31 -11.36 0.41
CA TYR A 25 -16.90 -10.47 1.41
C TYR A 25 -17.76 -11.28 2.41
N ASN A 26 -17.46 -11.20 3.70
CA ASN A 26 -18.08 -12.01 4.75
C ASN A 26 -19.00 -11.22 5.69
N ALA A 27 -18.89 -9.88 5.69
CA ALA A 27 -19.75 -9.01 6.48
C ALA A 27 -21.18 -8.88 5.89
N LYS A 28 -22.02 -8.08 6.56
CA LYS A 28 -23.40 -7.85 6.12
C LYS A 28 -23.41 -7.15 4.76
N SER A 29 -24.19 -7.67 3.82
CA SER A 29 -24.36 -7.06 2.49
C SER A 29 -24.74 -5.58 2.61
N ASN A 30 -24.18 -4.76 1.73
CA ASN A 30 -24.47 -3.34 1.60
C ASN A 30 -24.57 -2.98 0.11
N ARG A 31 -24.63 -1.68 -0.21
CA ARG A 31 -24.72 -1.22 -1.61
C ARG A 31 -23.50 -1.61 -2.46
N LYS A 32 -22.32 -1.64 -1.85
CA LYS A 32 -21.03 -1.90 -2.52
C LYS A 32 -20.69 -3.39 -2.59
N PHE A 33 -21.02 -4.17 -1.56
CA PHE A 33 -20.61 -5.57 -1.44
C PHE A 33 -21.76 -6.50 -1.05
N THR A 34 -21.72 -7.72 -1.58
CA THR A 34 -22.71 -8.77 -1.30
C THR A 34 -22.02 -9.90 -0.54
N LYS A 35 -22.58 -10.29 0.62
CA LYS A 35 -22.03 -11.38 1.43
C LYS A 35 -21.87 -12.66 0.60
N GLY A 36 -20.71 -13.30 0.73
CA GLY A 36 -20.33 -14.52 0.01
C GLY A 36 -19.83 -14.29 -1.42
N LYS A 37 -19.95 -13.08 -1.97
CA LYS A 37 -19.47 -12.79 -3.34
C LYS A 37 -17.96 -12.60 -3.35
N LEU A 38 -17.35 -13.03 -4.45
CA LEU A 38 -15.93 -12.83 -4.73
C LEU A 38 -15.70 -11.45 -5.36
N HIS A 39 -14.66 -10.76 -4.91
CA HIS A 39 -14.24 -9.45 -5.34
C HIS A 39 -12.74 -9.44 -5.66
N LYS A 40 -12.33 -8.53 -6.54
CA LYS A 40 -10.92 -8.27 -6.85
C LYS A 40 -10.39 -7.23 -5.87
N ALA A 41 -9.27 -7.52 -5.21
CA ALA A 41 -8.55 -6.61 -4.32
C ALA A 41 -7.15 -6.32 -4.86
N TYR A 42 -6.60 -5.16 -4.51
CA TYR A 42 -5.43 -4.62 -5.21
C TYR A 42 -4.32 -4.11 -4.30
N PHE A 43 -4.67 -3.64 -3.10
CA PHE A 43 -3.73 -3.00 -2.19
C PHE A 43 -4.34 -2.92 -0.79
N ILE A 44 -3.51 -2.93 0.24
CA ILE A 44 -3.90 -2.52 1.61
C ILE A 44 -3.16 -1.23 1.94
N GLU A 45 -3.76 -0.32 2.69
CA GLU A 45 -3.13 0.92 3.16
C GLU A 45 -3.18 1.10 4.69
N TYR A 46 -2.43 2.05 5.24
CA TYR A 46 -2.59 2.43 6.64
C TYR A 46 -3.81 3.33 6.80
N TRP A 47 -4.64 3.01 7.79
CA TRP A 47 -5.72 3.87 8.25
C TRP A 47 -5.77 3.78 9.79
N GLU A 48 -5.71 4.94 10.44
CA GLU A 48 -5.64 5.06 11.91
C GLU A 48 -4.51 4.22 12.54
N GLY A 49 -3.39 4.10 11.82
CA GLY A 49 -2.17 3.44 12.31
C GLY A 49 -2.16 1.93 12.08
N GLU A 50 -3.21 1.37 11.49
CA GLU A 50 -3.30 -0.04 11.17
C GLU A 50 -3.30 -0.31 9.66
N ARG A 51 -2.59 -1.36 9.27
CA ARG A 51 -2.41 -1.79 7.88
C ARG A 51 -3.59 -2.63 7.38
N THR A 52 -4.80 -2.08 7.44
CA THR A 52 -6.05 -2.85 7.27
C THR A 52 -7.04 -2.25 6.29
N SER A 53 -6.76 -1.08 5.69
CA SER A 53 -7.64 -0.45 4.71
C SER A 53 -7.48 -1.08 3.32
N LEU A 54 -8.44 -1.88 2.88
CA LEU A 54 -8.42 -2.63 1.63
C LEU A 54 -8.98 -1.84 0.46
N HIS A 55 -8.20 -1.77 -0.62
CA HIS A 55 -8.62 -1.31 -1.94
C HIS A 55 -9.25 -2.47 -2.72
N VAL A 56 -10.56 -2.41 -2.95
CA VAL A 56 -11.35 -3.53 -3.51
C VAL A 56 -12.39 -3.05 -4.51
N ARG A 57 -12.62 -3.84 -5.56
CA ARG A 57 -13.64 -3.57 -6.58
C ARG A 57 -15.03 -4.00 -6.11
N GLY A 58 -15.94 -3.05 -5.97
CA GLY A 58 -17.33 -3.24 -5.58
C GLY A 58 -18.21 -3.84 -6.68
N ASN A 59 -19.48 -4.04 -6.34
CA ASN A 59 -20.52 -4.58 -7.22
C ASN A 59 -20.78 -3.72 -8.46
N ASP A 60 -20.54 -2.42 -8.37
CA ASP A 60 -20.70 -1.44 -9.45
C ASP A 60 -19.45 -1.31 -10.33
N GLY A 61 -18.41 -2.13 -10.08
CA GLY A 61 -17.17 -2.10 -10.82
C GLY A 61 -16.18 -1.03 -10.37
N THR A 62 -16.57 -0.15 -9.43
CA THR A 62 -15.68 0.88 -8.89
C THR A 62 -14.72 0.28 -7.88
N ILE A 63 -13.48 0.77 -7.85
CA ILE A 63 -12.52 0.45 -6.78
C ILE A 63 -12.70 1.50 -5.69
N THR A 64 -12.93 1.05 -4.47
CA THR A 64 -13.00 1.89 -3.28
C THR A 64 -11.92 1.49 -2.29
N ASP A 65 -11.46 2.46 -1.54
CA ASP A 65 -10.57 2.38 -0.38
C ASP A 65 -11.37 2.35 0.93
N PHE A 66 -10.68 2.38 2.08
CA PHE A 66 -11.25 2.39 3.44
C PHE A 66 -12.22 1.24 3.74
N ASN A 67 -11.98 0.06 3.15
CA ASN A 67 -12.75 -1.15 3.47
C ASN A 67 -11.95 -1.97 4.46
N HIS A 68 -12.51 -2.30 5.62
CA HIS A 68 -11.79 -3.08 6.62
C HIS A 68 -11.43 -4.47 6.07
N LEU A 69 -10.15 -4.84 6.09
CA LEU A 69 -9.68 -6.15 5.61
C LEU A 69 -10.39 -7.32 6.32
N GLU A 70 -10.74 -7.17 7.60
CA GLU A 70 -11.46 -8.20 8.39
C GLU A 70 -12.85 -8.55 7.85
N ASP A 71 -13.49 -7.67 7.08
CA ASP A 71 -14.76 -7.96 6.42
C ASP A 71 -14.59 -8.95 5.25
N PHE A 72 -13.35 -9.28 4.88
CA PHE A 72 -13.00 -10.09 3.73
C PHE A 72 -12.14 -11.30 4.10
N GLU A 73 -12.41 -12.43 3.46
CA GLU A 73 -11.55 -13.61 3.47
C GLU A 73 -10.70 -13.62 2.21
N ILE A 74 -9.37 -13.71 2.35
CA ILE A 74 -8.45 -13.80 1.22
C ILE A 74 -8.55 -15.21 0.62
N ILE A 75 -8.97 -15.30 -0.65
CA ILE A 75 -9.12 -16.56 -1.38
C ILE A 75 -7.85 -16.88 -2.17
N SER A 76 -7.25 -15.87 -2.79
CA SER A 76 -5.96 -16.01 -3.49
C SER A 76 -5.26 -14.67 -3.61
N ASP A 77 -3.95 -14.64 -3.39
CA ASP A 77 -3.12 -13.46 -3.63
C ASP A 77 -1.78 -13.87 -4.25
N GLU A 78 -1.84 -14.41 -5.47
CA GLU A 78 -0.64 -14.87 -6.19
C GLU A 78 0.34 -13.74 -6.52
N GLY A 79 -0.17 -12.51 -6.65
CA GLY A 79 0.64 -11.32 -6.85
C GLY A 79 1.21 -10.74 -5.56
N ASN A 80 0.93 -11.35 -4.39
CA ASN A 80 1.36 -10.85 -3.09
C ASN A 80 1.05 -9.35 -2.92
N LEU A 81 -0.13 -8.91 -3.36
CA LEU A 81 -0.55 -7.51 -3.38
C LEU A 81 -1.00 -7.01 -2.01
N LEU A 82 -1.48 -7.91 -1.15
CA LEU A 82 -1.98 -7.63 0.19
C LEU A 82 -0.89 -7.86 1.26
N ASN A 83 0.36 -7.58 0.89
CA ASN A 83 1.52 -7.70 1.78
C ASN A 83 1.64 -6.52 2.75
N ASN A 84 2.41 -6.72 3.82
CA ASN A 84 2.78 -5.69 4.79
C ASN A 84 4.23 -5.23 4.61
N TYR A 85 4.70 -5.13 3.36
CA TYR A 85 6.05 -4.67 3.06
C TYR A 85 6.13 -3.15 3.20
N GLU A 86 7.24 -2.71 3.78
CA GLU A 86 7.46 -1.33 4.15
C GLU A 86 8.93 -0.96 3.94
N ALA A 87 9.16 0.30 3.64
CA ALA A 87 10.43 0.96 3.77
C ALA A 87 10.39 1.92 4.96
N THR A 88 11.56 2.12 5.59
CA THR A 88 11.76 3.18 6.58
C THR A 88 12.41 4.36 5.90
N VAL A 89 11.79 5.54 6.00
CA VAL A 89 12.25 6.78 5.37
C VAL A 89 12.33 7.88 6.41
N GLN A 90 13.37 8.72 6.36
CA GLN A 90 13.54 9.86 7.26
C GLN A 90 13.20 11.15 6.55
N CYS A 91 12.38 12.01 7.16
CA CYS A 91 12.07 13.34 6.63
C CYS A 91 13.32 14.25 6.70
N ILE A 92 13.67 14.88 5.58
CA ILE A 92 14.85 15.76 5.46
C ILE A 92 14.49 17.21 5.13
N THR A 93 13.20 17.57 5.21
CA THR A 93 12.71 18.93 4.96
C THR A 93 11.93 19.49 6.14
N HIS A 94 12.00 20.81 6.32
CA HIS A 94 11.18 21.56 7.29
C HIS A 94 9.86 22.05 6.67
N GLN A 95 9.58 21.72 5.40
CA GLN A 95 8.42 22.25 4.68
C GLN A 95 7.08 21.95 5.37
N TYR A 96 6.98 20.84 6.09
CA TYR A 96 5.72 20.33 6.65
C TYR A 96 5.61 20.49 8.17
N ASP A 97 6.63 21.00 8.86
CA ASP A 97 6.66 21.14 10.33
C ASP A 97 5.52 22.00 10.89
N HIS A 98 4.88 22.83 10.05
CA HIS A 98 3.75 23.67 10.43
C HIS A 98 2.39 22.94 10.36
N LEU A 99 2.35 21.72 9.82
CA LEU A 99 1.14 20.91 9.70
C LEU A 99 0.94 20.08 10.97
N ILE A 100 -0.25 20.18 11.57
CA ILE A 100 -0.60 19.54 12.85
C ILE A 100 -0.52 18.00 12.79
N CYS A 101 -0.58 17.41 11.61
CA CYS A 101 -0.48 15.97 11.38
C CYS A 101 0.31 15.64 10.11
N GLY A 102 1.30 16.45 9.76
CA GLY A 102 2.16 16.22 8.60
C GLY A 102 3.32 15.29 8.90
N ILE A 103 4.38 15.42 8.12
CA ILE A 103 5.69 14.86 8.44
C ILE A 103 6.57 15.91 9.13
N THR A 104 7.41 15.47 10.05
CA THR A 104 8.26 16.30 10.88
C THR A 104 9.73 16.09 10.51
N PHE A 105 10.50 17.17 10.35
CA PHE A 105 11.93 17.09 10.03
C PHE A 105 12.70 16.18 11.01
N GLY A 106 13.51 15.26 10.45
CA GLY A 106 14.38 14.36 11.22
C GLY A 106 13.70 13.08 11.70
N GLU A 107 12.38 13.03 11.71
CA GLU A 107 11.62 11.84 12.12
C GLU A 107 11.59 10.77 11.02
N GLU A 108 11.44 9.52 11.44
CA GLU A 108 11.34 8.34 10.57
C GLU A 108 9.89 7.90 10.39
N TYR A 109 9.55 7.49 9.17
CA TYR A 109 8.21 7.15 8.72
C TYR A 109 8.20 5.84 7.95
N LYS A 110 7.01 5.22 7.88
CA LYS A 110 6.76 4.03 7.06
C LYS A 110 6.25 4.43 5.68
N ALA A 111 7.01 4.07 4.65
CA ALA A 111 6.60 4.18 3.26
C ALA A 111 6.15 2.80 2.75
N ILE A 112 5.06 2.78 2.00
CA ILE A 112 4.36 1.53 1.61
C ILE A 112 4.18 1.39 0.08
N GLY A 113 4.58 2.42 -0.65
CA GLY A 113 4.43 2.44 -2.09
C GLY A 113 5.01 3.69 -2.70
N LYS A 114 5.17 3.66 -4.02
CA LYS A 114 5.55 4.79 -4.84
C LYS A 114 4.60 4.88 -6.02
N ASP A 115 4.08 6.05 -6.34
CA ASP A 115 3.23 6.22 -7.51
C ASP A 115 4.06 6.36 -8.80
N LYS A 116 3.38 6.35 -9.96
CA LYS A 116 4.00 6.53 -11.27
C LYS A 116 4.72 7.88 -11.46
N ASN A 117 4.41 8.88 -10.63
CA ASN A 117 5.04 10.20 -10.67
C ASN A 117 6.24 10.27 -9.71
N GLY A 118 6.53 9.19 -8.99
CA GLY A 118 7.61 9.10 -8.02
C GLY A 118 7.28 9.71 -6.66
N LEU A 119 6.00 9.93 -6.33
CA LEU A 119 5.57 10.29 -4.99
C LEU A 119 5.56 9.04 -4.10
N LEU A 120 6.10 9.15 -2.89
CA LEU A 120 6.03 8.10 -1.89
C LEU A 120 4.70 8.18 -1.13
N LEU A 121 4.05 7.03 -0.96
CA LEU A 121 2.90 6.87 -0.09
C LEU A 121 3.42 6.56 1.31
N VAL A 122 3.23 7.49 2.24
CA VAL A 122 3.82 7.46 3.58
C VAL A 122 2.72 7.59 4.62
N MET A 123 2.78 6.77 5.68
CA MET A 123 1.98 7.00 6.89
C MET A 123 2.62 8.14 7.69
N ASP A 124 1.95 9.29 7.77
CA ASP A 124 2.44 10.47 8.50
C ASP A 124 1.89 10.53 9.94
N ASP A 125 2.08 11.66 10.64
CA ASP A 125 1.68 11.84 12.03
C ASP A 125 0.15 11.82 12.22
N SER A 126 -0.65 11.82 11.14
CA SER A 126 -2.08 11.55 11.16
C SER A 126 -2.41 10.07 11.25
N TYR A 127 -1.42 9.18 11.19
CA TYR A 127 -1.57 7.72 11.12
C TYR A 127 -2.34 7.23 9.89
N CYS A 128 -2.41 8.05 8.84
CA CYS A 128 -3.01 7.73 7.55
C CYS A 128 -1.98 7.91 6.44
N CYS A 129 -2.23 7.30 5.28
CA CYS A 129 -1.32 7.41 4.15
C CYS A 129 -1.58 8.63 3.28
N TYR A 130 -0.51 9.38 2.97
CA TYR A 130 -0.54 10.48 2.00
C TYR A 130 0.66 10.42 1.06
N PHE A 131 0.49 11.06 -0.10
CA PHE A 131 1.56 11.19 -1.09
C PHE A 131 2.45 12.39 -0.81
N TYR A 132 3.75 12.10 -0.79
CA TYR A 132 4.79 13.09 -0.57
C TYR A 132 5.86 12.97 -1.66
N PRO A 133 6.49 14.07 -2.11
CA PRO A 133 7.56 13.99 -3.09
C PRO A 133 8.75 13.20 -2.56
N ASN A 134 9.29 12.23 -3.31
CA ASN A 134 10.42 11.41 -2.85
C ASN A 134 11.63 12.23 -2.34
N MET A 135 11.88 13.42 -2.91
CA MET A 135 12.97 14.31 -2.50
C MET A 135 12.87 14.84 -1.06
N VAL A 136 11.71 14.70 -0.40
CA VAL A 136 11.54 15.16 0.99
C VAL A 136 12.04 14.12 2.00
N PHE A 137 12.41 12.93 1.53
CA PHE A 137 12.90 11.85 2.38
C PHE A 137 14.28 11.34 1.96
N LYS A 138 14.96 10.77 2.95
CA LYS A 138 16.08 9.87 2.77
C LYS A 138 15.62 8.45 3.09
N ILE A 139 15.89 7.48 2.22
CA ILE A 139 15.63 6.06 2.50
C ILE A 139 16.64 5.57 3.55
N ILE A 140 16.15 5.04 4.66
CA ILE A 140 16.96 4.46 5.73
C ILE A 140 17.10 2.95 5.52
N ASP A 141 15.99 2.27 5.21
CA ASP A 141 15.95 0.85 4.91
C ASP A 141 14.80 0.55 3.94
N ASP A 142 15.05 -0.29 2.95
CA ASP A 142 14.05 -0.71 1.95
C ASP A 142 14.30 -2.16 1.51
N PRO A 143 14.05 -3.15 2.39
CA PRO A 143 14.38 -4.54 2.13
C PRO A 143 13.52 -5.18 1.03
N TYR A 144 12.43 -4.51 0.66
CA TYR A 144 11.46 -4.98 -0.33
C TYR A 144 11.34 -4.03 -1.52
N GLY A 145 12.28 -3.13 -1.79
CA GLY A 145 12.25 -2.26 -2.97
C GLY A 145 10.95 -1.46 -3.15
N ILE A 146 10.34 -0.97 -2.08
CA ILE A 146 9.13 -0.12 -2.10
C ILE A 146 9.37 1.18 -2.88
N SER A 147 10.59 1.71 -2.82
CA SER A 147 11.00 2.91 -3.54
C SER A 147 11.27 2.70 -5.03
N GLU A 148 11.23 1.44 -5.49
CA GLU A 148 11.47 1.05 -6.88
C GLU A 148 10.19 1.02 -7.72
N GLU A 149 10.35 1.07 -9.05
CA GLU A 149 9.24 0.97 -10.01
C GLU A 149 8.56 -0.42 -10.00
N THR A 150 9.20 -1.39 -9.38
CA THR A 150 8.66 -2.73 -9.16
C THR A 150 7.75 -2.81 -7.93
N SER A 151 7.48 -1.72 -7.21
CA SER A 151 6.58 -1.76 -6.05
C SER A 151 5.12 -1.99 -6.47
N VAL A 152 4.34 -2.60 -5.56
CA VAL A 152 2.90 -2.90 -5.77
C VAL A 152 2.14 -1.64 -6.15
N TYR A 153 2.38 -0.53 -5.43
CA TYR A 153 1.66 0.71 -5.69
C TYR A 153 2.03 1.36 -7.02
N TYR A 154 3.29 1.24 -7.47
CA TYR A 154 3.71 1.80 -8.75
C TYR A 154 2.98 1.12 -9.91
N ASN A 155 2.82 -0.20 -9.80
CA ASN A 155 2.13 -1.02 -10.80
C ASN A 155 0.60 -1.01 -10.64
N PHE A 156 0.10 -0.65 -9.46
CA PHE A 156 -1.28 -0.24 -9.25
C PHE A 156 -1.49 1.07 -10.01
N ARG A 157 -1.73 0.98 -11.32
CA ARG A 157 -2.06 2.11 -12.20
C ARG A 157 -3.13 2.95 -11.52
N GLY A 158 -2.73 4.05 -10.88
CA GLY A 158 -3.57 4.96 -10.08
C GLY A 158 -4.62 5.68 -10.91
N GLY A 159 -5.53 4.94 -11.52
CA GLY A 159 -6.55 5.43 -12.42
C GLY A 159 -7.36 4.26 -12.96
N TYR A 160 -8.47 3.97 -12.27
CA TYR A 160 -9.84 3.67 -12.75
C TYR A 160 -10.11 3.03 -14.12
N ASN A 161 -9.13 2.52 -14.85
CA ASN A 161 -9.28 1.91 -16.18
C ASN A 161 -8.49 0.61 -16.21
N PHE A 162 -9.03 -0.39 -15.52
CA PHE A 162 -8.77 -1.78 -15.84
C PHE A 162 -9.92 -2.23 -16.75
N ASP A 163 -9.81 -1.90 -18.04
CA ASP A 163 -10.54 -2.59 -19.10
C ASP A 163 -9.89 -3.95 -19.37
#